data_AF-A0A0D5LSJ5-F1
#
_entry.id   AF-A0A0D5LSJ5-F1
#
_cell.length_a   1.000
_cell.length_b   1.000
_cell.length_c   1.000
_cell.angle_alpha   90.00
_cell.angle_beta   90.00
_cell.angle_gamma   90.00
#
_symmetry.space_group_name_H-M   'P 1'
#
loop_
_entity.id
_entity.type
_entity.pdbx_description
1 polymer ?
#
loop_
_entity_poly.entity_id
_entity_poly.type
_entity_poly.pdbx_seq_one_letter_code
_entity_poly.pdbx_strand_id
1 'polypeptide(L)'
;MTELRVLVGCETSGVVRRAFAACGHDVWSCDILPAEDGSNRHIVCDIRDILDDGWDLLAVMHPPCTRLCNSGVRWLSGPPKNAPNEATLAEKQAWPVLSVAERRAIMWRLLDEGAALFSACWNAPVDRVAIENPVMHRHAKERIVNYQKPAQTVQPWWFGNRAFKATSFYLRGLPPLTETDRLDPPKPGTDEHKKWSIVHRASPRPDRWRLRSRTYPGIAGAMADQWGGAALSAAAALNDVLEVAS
;
A
#
# COMPACT_ATOMS: atom_id res chain seq x y z
N MET A 1 12.30 17.94 18.74
CA MET A 1 11.17 17.12 18.26
C MET A 1 11.47 15.68 18.66
N THR A 2 10.52 15.02 19.29
CA THR A 2 10.60 13.58 19.53
C THR A 2 10.61 12.85 18.19
N GLU A 3 11.53 11.92 17.99
CA GLU A 3 11.58 11.07 16.81
C GLU A 3 10.37 10.11 16.80
N LEU A 4 9.81 9.79 15.62
CA LEU A 4 8.76 8.77 15.50
C LEU A 4 9.40 7.46 15.04
N ARG A 5 8.92 6.33 15.57
CA ARG A 5 9.19 5.00 15.02
C ARG A 5 8.15 4.70 13.94
N VAL A 6 8.59 4.64 12.69
CA VAL A 6 7.71 4.48 11.52
C VAL A 6 7.99 3.15 10.81
N LEU A 7 6.93 2.34 10.62
CA LEU A 7 6.99 1.14 9.80
C LEU A 7 6.37 1.38 8.43
N VAL A 8 7.14 1.18 7.37
CA VAL A 8 6.67 1.18 5.99
C VAL A 8 6.54 -0.25 5.47
N GLY A 9 5.32 -0.77 5.51
CA GLY A 9 4.99 -2.15 5.16
C GLY A 9 4.74 -2.40 3.69
N CYS A 10 5.05 -3.62 3.21
CA CYS A 10 4.92 -4.07 1.82
C CYS A 10 5.73 -3.25 0.81
N GLU A 11 6.78 -2.55 1.26
CA GLU A 11 7.60 -1.69 0.43
C GLU A 11 8.99 -2.30 0.17
N THR A 12 9.26 -2.61 -1.11
CA THR A 12 10.62 -2.93 -1.57
C THR A 12 11.41 -1.69 -2.02
N SER A 13 10.72 -0.67 -2.57
CA SER A 13 11.36 0.45 -3.28
C SER A 13 12.13 1.45 -2.39
N GLY A 14 11.81 1.48 -1.09
CA GLY A 14 12.33 2.42 -0.11
C GLY A 14 11.95 3.89 -0.34
N VAL A 15 11.01 4.20 -1.25
CA VAL A 15 10.67 5.60 -1.59
C VAL A 15 10.00 6.30 -0.41
N VAL A 16 9.01 5.66 0.21
CA VAL A 16 8.30 6.20 1.37
C VAL A 16 9.21 6.13 2.59
N ARG A 17 9.96 5.04 2.80
CA ARG A 17 10.96 4.98 3.87
C ARG A 17 11.93 6.16 3.80
N ARG A 18 12.56 6.41 2.64
CA ARG A 18 13.53 7.50 2.50
C ARG A 18 12.89 8.88 2.68
N ALA A 19 11.62 9.06 2.32
CA ALA A 19 10.91 10.30 2.56
C ALA A 19 10.74 10.57 4.08
N PHE A 20 10.27 9.58 4.85
CA PHE A 20 10.19 9.71 6.32
C PHE A 20 11.56 9.88 6.98
N ALA A 21 12.59 9.17 6.50
CA ALA A 21 13.94 9.31 7.01
C ALA A 21 14.51 10.72 6.76
N ALA A 22 14.20 11.34 5.62
CA ALA A 22 14.60 12.71 5.31
C ALA A 22 13.94 13.75 6.24
N CYS A 23 12.79 13.42 6.83
CA CYS A 23 12.13 14.22 7.86
C CYS A 23 12.68 13.96 9.29
N GLY A 24 13.66 13.07 9.44
CA GLY A 24 14.34 12.81 10.72
C GLY A 24 13.65 11.78 11.63
N HIS A 25 12.84 10.86 11.07
CA HIS A 25 12.18 9.79 11.82
C HIS A 25 12.98 8.48 11.83
N ASP A 26 12.80 7.66 12.89
CA ASP A 26 13.33 6.29 12.94
C ASP A 26 12.45 5.37 12.11
N VAL A 27 12.81 5.23 10.84
CA VAL A 27 11.99 4.52 9.86
C VAL A 27 12.62 3.23 9.40
N TRP A 28 11.79 2.19 9.35
CA TRP A 28 12.10 0.87 8.80
C TRP A 28 11.09 0.52 7.72
N SER A 29 11.53 -0.15 6.66
CA SER A 29 10.59 -0.81 5.74
C SER A 29 10.54 -2.32 5.98
N CYS A 30 9.44 -2.95 5.58
CA CYS A 30 9.25 -4.40 5.69
C CYS A 30 8.60 -4.94 4.41
N ASP A 31 9.14 -6.03 3.87
CA ASP A 31 8.54 -6.81 2.79
C ASP A 31 9.06 -8.25 2.85
N ILE A 32 8.38 -9.19 2.19
CA ILE A 32 8.87 -10.57 2.05
C ILE A 32 10.07 -10.65 1.08
N LEU A 33 10.28 -9.61 0.27
CA LEU A 33 11.38 -9.48 -0.66
C LEU A 33 12.41 -8.47 -0.15
N PRO A 34 13.70 -8.62 -0.50
CA PRO A 34 14.73 -7.66 -0.13
C PRO A 34 14.47 -6.24 -0.65
N ALA A 35 14.91 -5.24 0.11
CA ALA A 35 14.94 -3.85 -0.32
C ALA A 35 15.72 -3.69 -1.63
N GLU A 36 15.13 -2.93 -2.55
CA GLU A 36 15.71 -2.70 -3.88
C GLU A 36 16.99 -1.87 -3.84
N ASP A 37 17.15 -1.05 -2.81
CA ASP A 37 18.30 -0.20 -2.60
C ASP A 37 19.33 -0.80 -1.63
N GLY A 38 19.13 -2.06 -1.20
CA GLY A 38 20.06 -2.77 -0.32
C GLY A 38 20.22 -2.17 1.08
N SER A 39 19.30 -1.30 1.50
CA SER A 39 19.38 -0.64 2.80
C SER A 39 19.29 -1.63 3.97
N ASN A 40 20.08 -1.38 5.01
CA ASN A 40 20.01 -2.07 6.30
C ASN A 40 18.83 -1.66 7.18
N ARG A 41 18.05 -0.63 6.78
CA ARG A 41 16.78 -0.24 7.42
C ARG A 41 15.61 -0.92 6.72
N HIS A 42 15.70 -2.24 6.58
CA HIS A 42 14.71 -3.08 5.95
C HIS A 42 14.65 -4.46 6.60
N ILE A 43 13.44 -4.90 6.93
CA ILE A 43 13.18 -6.20 7.54
C ILE A 43 12.56 -7.11 6.48
N VAL A 44 13.15 -8.29 6.29
CA VAL A 44 12.63 -9.29 5.35
C VAL A 44 11.80 -10.32 6.12
N CYS A 45 10.50 -10.07 6.24
CA CYS A 45 9.56 -10.97 6.91
C CYS A 45 8.12 -10.75 6.42
N ASP A 46 7.19 -11.56 6.93
CA ASP A 46 5.79 -11.19 6.85
C ASP A 46 5.54 -10.03 7.81
N ILE A 47 4.94 -8.94 7.32
CA ILE A 47 4.69 -7.75 8.14
C ILE A 47 3.87 -8.07 9.40
N ARG A 48 3.01 -9.09 9.34
CA ARG A 48 2.15 -9.50 10.46
C ARG A 48 2.95 -9.94 11.69
N ASP A 49 4.21 -10.33 11.51
CA ASP A 49 5.09 -10.78 12.59
C ASP A 49 5.66 -9.63 13.42
N ILE A 50 5.57 -8.38 12.92
CA ILE A 50 6.21 -7.20 13.52
C ILE A 50 5.24 -6.03 13.75
N LEU A 51 3.92 -6.23 13.61
CA LEU A 51 2.94 -5.14 13.75
C LEU A 51 2.85 -4.58 15.18
N ASP A 52 3.30 -5.33 16.19
CA ASP A 52 3.22 -5.00 17.62
C ASP A 52 4.57 -4.54 18.22
N ASP A 53 5.56 -4.24 17.40
CA ASP A 53 6.92 -3.88 17.86
C ASP A 53 7.06 -2.43 18.36
N GLY A 54 5.94 -1.80 18.75
CA GLY A 54 5.88 -0.45 19.30
C GLY A 54 6.11 0.66 18.26
N TRP A 55 5.39 0.61 17.14
CA TRP A 55 5.42 1.62 16.09
C TRP A 55 4.47 2.79 16.40
N ASP A 56 4.92 4.01 16.14
CA ASP A 56 4.09 5.22 16.29
C ASP A 56 3.20 5.49 15.07
N LEU A 57 3.65 5.01 13.90
CA LEU A 57 2.98 5.17 12.61
C LEU A 57 3.24 3.95 11.72
N LEU A 58 2.16 3.37 11.18
CA LEU A 58 2.19 2.30 10.19
C LEU A 58 1.72 2.82 8.83
N ALA A 59 2.57 2.68 7.81
CA ALA A 59 2.29 3.03 6.43
C ALA A 59 2.43 1.79 5.53
N VAL A 60 1.32 1.18 5.11
CA VAL A 60 1.33 0.02 4.22
C VAL A 60 1.18 0.48 2.78
N MET A 61 2.24 0.26 1.99
CA MET A 61 2.40 0.81 0.64
C MET A 61 2.62 -0.35 -0.33
N HIS A 62 1.66 -0.60 -1.22
CA HIS A 62 1.62 -1.73 -2.16
C HIS A 62 1.41 -3.12 -1.55
N PRO A 63 0.45 -3.29 -0.62
CA PRO A 63 0.11 -4.63 -0.19
C PRO A 63 -0.39 -5.47 -1.38
N PRO A 64 -0.24 -6.81 -1.35
CA PRO A 64 -0.88 -7.74 -2.28
C PRO A 64 -2.41 -7.47 -2.41
N CYS A 65 -2.79 -6.69 -3.41
CA CYS A 65 -4.14 -6.15 -3.55
C CYS A 65 -4.86 -6.59 -4.83
N THR A 66 -4.21 -7.39 -5.69
CA THR A 66 -4.76 -7.78 -7.00
C THR A 66 -6.12 -8.47 -6.87
N ARG A 67 -6.32 -9.25 -5.81
CA ARG A 67 -7.58 -9.95 -5.56
C ARG A 67 -8.63 -9.09 -4.86
N LEU A 68 -8.25 -7.99 -4.23
CA LEU A 68 -9.17 -7.07 -3.56
C LEU A 68 -9.77 -6.04 -4.52
N CYS A 69 -9.01 -5.68 -5.56
CA CYS A 69 -9.33 -4.58 -6.45
C CYS A 69 -10.55 -4.85 -7.32
N ASN A 70 -11.30 -3.81 -7.68
CA ASN A 70 -12.52 -3.94 -8.49
C ASN A 70 -12.26 -4.57 -9.86
N SER A 71 -11.11 -4.28 -10.49
CA SER A 71 -10.71 -4.90 -11.75
C SER A 71 -10.37 -6.39 -11.61
N GLY A 72 -10.14 -6.85 -10.39
CA GLY A 72 -9.87 -8.24 -10.02
C GLY A 72 -11.12 -9.10 -9.90
N VAL A 73 -12.31 -8.51 -9.72
CA VAL A 73 -13.55 -9.24 -9.37
C VAL A 73 -13.91 -10.33 -10.39
N ARG A 74 -13.65 -10.08 -11.68
CA ARG A 74 -13.95 -11.01 -12.78
C ARG A 74 -13.28 -12.37 -12.63
N TRP A 75 -12.13 -12.42 -11.94
CA TRP A 75 -11.36 -13.64 -11.78
C TRP A 75 -11.97 -14.60 -10.76
N LEU A 76 -12.85 -14.13 -9.88
CA LEU A 76 -13.56 -14.97 -8.90
C LEU A 76 -14.60 -15.89 -9.56
N SER A 77 -15.08 -15.53 -10.75
CA SER A 77 -15.99 -16.35 -11.55
C SER A 77 -15.27 -17.06 -12.70
N GLY A 78 -14.41 -16.35 -13.44
CA GLY A 78 -13.60 -16.88 -14.53
C GLY A 78 -12.11 -16.76 -14.21
N PRO A 79 -11.47 -17.78 -13.62
CA PRO A 79 -10.05 -17.76 -13.27
C PRO A 79 -9.14 -17.51 -14.48
N PRO A 80 -7.96 -16.89 -14.28
CA PRO A 80 -7.04 -16.58 -15.37
C PRO A 80 -6.48 -17.83 -16.05
N LYS A 81 -6.04 -17.68 -17.31
CA LYS A 81 -5.38 -18.76 -18.07
C LYS A 81 -4.06 -19.19 -17.43
N ASN A 82 -3.27 -18.24 -16.95
CA ASN A 82 -2.00 -18.48 -16.28
C ASN A 82 -2.17 -18.35 -14.77
N ALA A 83 -1.36 -19.08 -14.01
CA ALA A 83 -1.36 -18.99 -12.55
C ALA A 83 -1.09 -17.54 -12.10
N PRO A 84 -1.80 -17.05 -11.08
CA PRO A 84 -1.52 -15.73 -10.50
C PRO A 84 -0.15 -15.74 -9.81
N ASN A 85 0.43 -14.55 -9.63
CA ASN A 85 1.74 -14.42 -8.99
C ASN A 85 1.70 -14.87 -7.53
N GLU A 86 0.55 -14.69 -6.88
CA GLU A 86 0.28 -14.98 -5.48
C GLU A 86 0.03 -16.48 -5.23
N ALA A 87 -0.12 -17.31 -6.27
CA ALA A 87 -0.21 -18.76 -6.11
C ALA A 87 1.11 -19.36 -5.60
N THR A 88 1.00 -20.45 -4.84
CA THR A 88 2.14 -21.25 -4.37
C THR A 88 2.89 -21.87 -5.54
N LEU A 89 4.12 -22.32 -5.31
CA LEU A 89 4.90 -23.00 -6.34
C LEU A 89 4.20 -24.27 -6.85
N ALA A 90 3.63 -25.06 -5.94
CA ALA A 90 2.89 -26.27 -6.29
C ALA A 90 1.64 -25.97 -7.13
N GLU A 91 0.85 -24.96 -6.75
CA GLU A 91 -0.31 -24.54 -7.54
C GLU A 91 0.08 -24.01 -8.92
N LYS A 92 1.20 -23.27 -9.01
CA LYS A 92 1.74 -22.79 -10.29
C LYS A 92 2.12 -23.94 -11.21
N GLN A 93 2.77 -24.97 -10.67
CA GLN A 93 3.14 -26.18 -11.41
C GLN A 93 1.90 -26.99 -11.85
N ALA A 94 0.91 -27.14 -10.97
CA ALA A 94 -0.32 -27.86 -11.26
C ALA A 94 -1.29 -27.08 -12.17
N TRP A 95 -1.14 -25.75 -12.27
CA TRP A 95 -2.10 -24.86 -12.94
C TRP A 95 -2.61 -25.35 -14.30
N PRO A 96 -1.76 -25.85 -15.23
CA PRO A 96 -2.21 -26.29 -16.56
C PRO A 96 -3.24 -27.42 -16.53
N VAL A 97 -3.20 -28.29 -15.51
CA VAL A 97 -4.07 -29.47 -15.39
C VAL A 97 -5.25 -29.29 -14.43
N LEU A 98 -5.24 -28.23 -13.61
CA LEU A 98 -6.36 -27.91 -12.72
C LEU A 98 -7.65 -27.62 -13.50
N SER A 99 -8.76 -28.16 -13.01
CA SER A 99 -10.11 -27.82 -13.44
C SER A 99 -10.44 -26.35 -13.17
N VAL A 100 -11.48 -25.85 -13.83
CA VAL A 100 -11.99 -24.48 -13.59
C VAL A 100 -12.44 -24.31 -12.13
N ALA A 101 -13.02 -25.36 -11.53
CA ALA A 101 -13.46 -25.32 -10.13
C ALA A 101 -12.28 -25.20 -9.16
N GLU A 102 -11.20 -25.95 -9.37
CA GLU A 102 -9.99 -25.87 -8.55
C GLU A 102 -9.29 -24.51 -8.70
N ARG A 103 -9.13 -24.01 -9.93
CA ARG A 103 -8.59 -22.66 -10.16
C ARG A 103 -9.44 -21.59 -9.49
N ARG A 104 -10.77 -21.75 -9.50
CA ARG A 104 -11.69 -20.83 -8.82
C ARG A 104 -11.49 -20.89 -7.31
N ALA A 105 -11.38 -22.07 -6.72
CA ALA A 105 -11.10 -22.23 -5.29
C ALA A 105 -9.81 -21.48 -4.90
N ILE A 106 -8.75 -21.58 -5.72
CA ILE A 106 -7.51 -20.81 -5.52
C ILE A 106 -7.77 -19.30 -5.57
N MET A 107 -8.59 -18.81 -6.51
CA MET A 107 -8.90 -17.37 -6.58
C MET A 107 -9.63 -16.86 -5.32
N TRP A 108 -10.54 -17.65 -4.75
CA TRP A 108 -11.22 -17.31 -3.51
C TRP A 108 -10.29 -17.38 -2.30
N ARG A 109 -9.43 -18.40 -2.20
CA ARG A 109 -8.39 -18.49 -1.18
C ARG A 109 -7.47 -17.26 -1.20
N LEU A 110 -6.99 -16.86 -2.37
CA LEU A 110 -6.13 -15.67 -2.51
C LEU A 110 -6.86 -14.35 -2.18
N LEU A 111 -8.18 -14.30 -2.38
CA LEU A 111 -8.99 -13.18 -1.90
C LEU A 111 -9.05 -13.16 -0.37
N ASP A 112 -9.28 -14.32 0.25
CA ASP A 112 -9.33 -14.45 1.72
C ASP A 112 -7.98 -14.06 2.34
N GLU A 113 -6.86 -14.51 1.77
CA GLU A 113 -5.50 -14.14 2.21
C GLU A 113 -5.21 -12.64 2.08
N GLY A 114 -5.57 -12.03 0.94
CA GLY A 114 -5.41 -10.59 0.76
C GLY A 114 -6.27 -9.80 1.75
N ALA A 115 -7.50 -10.26 2.04
CA ALA A 115 -8.38 -9.63 3.01
C ALA A 115 -7.86 -9.81 4.45
N ALA A 116 -7.26 -10.97 4.76
CA ALA A 116 -6.63 -11.24 6.05
C ALA A 116 -5.41 -10.34 6.27
N LEU A 117 -4.54 -10.16 5.28
CA LEU A 117 -3.40 -9.24 5.36
C LEU A 117 -3.87 -7.79 5.57
N PHE A 118 -4.82 -7.32 4.76
CA PHE A 118 -5.39 -5.98 4.94
C PHE A 118 -5.98 -5.82 6.34
N SER A 119 -6.74 -6.83 6.82
CA SER A 119 -7.34 -6.81 8.15
C SER A 119 -6.28 -6.75 9.24
N ALA A 120 -5.21 -7.53 9.16
CA ALA A 120 -4.14 -7.51 10.13
C ALA A 120 -3.50 -6.11 10.22
N CYS A 121 -3.13 -5.52 9.09
CA CYS A 121 -2.56 -4.18 9.06
C CYS A 121 -3.56 -3.11 9.54
N TRP A 122 -4.82 -3.21 9.13
CA TRP A 122 -5.85 -2.23 9.50
C TRP A 122 -6.19 -2.28 10.98
N ASN A 123 -6.09 -3.45 11.61
CA ASN A 123 -6.37 -3.66 13.02
C ASN A 123 -5.09 -3.76 13.87
N ALA A 124 -3.92 -3.42 13.30
CA ALA A 124 -2.67 -3.41 14.04
C ALA A 124 -2.78 -2.52 15.30
N PRO A 125 -2.06 -2.84 16.39
CA PRO A 125 -2.05 -2.06 17.63
C PRO A 125 -1.20 -0.78 17.47
N VAL A 126 -1.49 -0.02 16.43
CA VAL A 126 -0.84 1.24 16.06
C VAL A 126 -1.93 2.29 15.91
N ASP A 127 -1.81 3.41 16.63
CA ASP A 127 -2.83 4.45 16.62
C ASP A 127 -2.97 5.14 15.26
N ARG A 128 -1.85 5.26 14.54
CA ARG A 128 -1.74 6.00 13.28
C ARG A 128 -1.45 5.04 12.14
N VAL A 129 -2.46 4.76 11.32
CA VAL A 129 -2.38 3.78 10.23
C VAL A 129 -2.78 4.43 8.92
N ALA A 130 -1.95 4.26 7.90
CA ALA A 130 -2.26 4.54 6.51
C ALA A 130 -2.07 3.27 5.68
N ILE A 131 -3.14 2.80 5.03
CA ILE A 131 -3.07 1.68 4.08
C ILE A 131 -3.45 2.18 2.69
N GLU A 132 -2.52 2.02 1.76
CA GLU A 132 -2.79 2.17 0.34
C GLU A 132 -3.47 0.93 -0.22
N ASN A 133 -4.57 1.12 -0.94
CA ASN A 133 -5.17 0.04 -1.74
C ASN A 133 -5.99 0.61 -2.90
N PRO A 134 -6.12 -0.08 -4.03
CA PRO A 134 -7.08 0.29 -5.06
C PRO A 134 -8.53 0.24 -4.55
N VAL A 135 -9.45 0.83 -5.32
CA VAL A 135 -10.90 0.69 -5.09
C VAL A 135 -11.27 -0.80 -5.06
N MET A 136 -11.82 -1.25 -3.93
CA MET A 136 -12.16 -2.65 -3.70
C MET A 136 -13.55 -3.03 -4.23
N HIS A 137 -13.75 -4.29 -4.63
CA HIS A 137 -15.09 -4.85 -4.93
C HIS A 137 -15.80 -5.35 -3.67
N ARG A 138 -17.11 -5.61 -3.75
CA ARG A 138 -17.95 -6.03 -2.60
C ARG A 138 -17.38 -7.21 -1.80
N HIS A 139 -16.89 -8.26 -2.48
CA HIS A 139 -16.44 -9.48 -1.81
C HIS A 139 -15.20 -9.27 -0.92
N ALA A 140 -14.36 -8.28 -1.24
CA ALA A 140 -13.21 -7.92 -0.41
C ALA A 140 -13.68 -7.14 0.82
N LYS A 141 -14.58 -6.16 0.63
CA LYS A 141 -15.15 -5.35 1.71
C LYS A 141 -15.86 -6.21 2.76
N GLU A 142 -16.62 -7.22 2.30
CA GLU A 142 -17.34 -8.18 3.16
C GLU A 142 -16.42 -9.07 4.00
N ARG A 143 -15.15 -9.26 3.58
CA ARG A 143 -14.18 -10.15 4.25
C ARG A 143 -13.26 -9.40 5.21
N ILE A 144 -13.12 -8.08 5.05
CA ILE A 144 -12.19 -7.29 5.84
C ILE A 144 -12.79 -7.02 7.23
N VAL A 145 -12.06 -7.41 8.27
CA VAL A 145 -12.45 -7.16 9.66
C VAL A 145 -12.36 -5.66 9.94
N ASN A 146 -13.43 -5.09 10.52
CA ASN A 146 -13.57 -3.66 10.79
C ASN A 146 -13.39 -2.77 9.55
N TYR A 147 -13.84 -3.24 8.38
CA TYR A 147 -13.77 -2.48 7.14
C TYR A 147 -14.33 -1.07 7.29
N GLN A 148 -13.58 -0.08 6.81
CA GLN A 148 -14.03 1.29 6.63
C GLN A 148 -13.91 1.69 5.16
N LYS A 149 -14.69 2.69 4.74
CA LYS A 149 -14.48 3.27 3.40
C LYS A 149 -13.13 4.01 3.38
N PRO A 150 -12.45 4.08 2.22
CA PRO A 150 -11.23 4.88 2.12
C PRO A 150 -11.54 6.34 2.48
N ALA A 151 -10.66 6.96 3.27
CA ALA A 151 -10.78 8.36 3.67
C ALA A 151 -10.60 9.30 2.47
N GLN A 152 -9.78 8.89 1.50
CA GLN A 152 -9.53 9.66 0.28
C GLN A 152 -9.06 8.77 -0.87
N THR A 153 -9.11 9.31 -2.08
CA THR A 153 -8.43 8.76 -3.26
C THR A 153 -7.70 9.88 -3.97
N VAL A 154 -6.40 9.71 -4.19
CA VAL A 154 -5.51 10.73 -4.75
C VAL A 154 -4.85 10.28 -6.04
N GLN A 155 -4.17 11.20 -6.71
CA GLN A 155 -3.38 10.93 -7.90
C GLN A 155 -1.95 11.45 -7.75
N PRO A 156 -0.94 10.79 -8.36
CA PRO A 156 0.44 11.28 -8.32
C PRO A 156 0.61 12.69 -8.86
N TRP A 157 -0.19 13.10 -9.85
CA TRP A 157 -0.13 14.44 -10.43
C TRP A 157 -0.65 15.55 -9.51
N TRP A 158 -1.27 15.21 -8.37
CA TRP A 158 -1.56 16.18 -7.30
C TRP A 158 -0.31 16.57 -6.51
N PHE A 159 0.78 15.81 -6.67
CA PHE A 159 2.03 15.94 -5.93
C PHE A 159 3.23 15.99 -6.89
N GLY A 160 3.08 16.61 -8.07
CA GLY A 160 4.20 16.91 -8.96
C GLY A 160 4.65 15.76 -9.86
N ASN A 161 3.97 14.61 -9.82
CA ASN A 161 4.36 13.45 -10.62
C ASN A 161 3.43 13.25 -11.83
N ARG A 162 4.01 13.29 -13.05
CA ARG A 162 3.32 13.10 -14.34
C ARG A 162 2.85 11.65 -14.57
N ALA A 163 1.92 11.17 -13.75
CA ALA A 163 1.40 9.82 -13.82
C ALA A 163 -0.06 9.71 -13.36
N PHE A 164 -0.79 8.78 -13.97
CA PHE A 164 -2.09 8.35 -13.50
C PHE A 164 -1.96 7.03 -12.74
N LYS A 165 -2.27 7.08 -11.44
CA LYS A 165 -2.33 5.93 -10.54
C LYS A 165 -3.25 6.30 -9.39
N ALA A 166 -4.56 6.17 -9.59
CA ALA A 166 -5.53 6.43 -8.54
C ALA A 166 -5.22 5.54 -7.34
N THR A 167 -4.99 6.16 -6.20
CA THR A 167 -4.50 5.52 -4.98
C THR A 167 -5.46 5.86 -3.85
N SER A 168 -6.19 4.89 -3.32
CA SER A 168 -7.08 5.12 -2.18
C SER A 168 -6.34 4.88 -0.87
N PHE A 169 -6.56 5.77 0.10
CA PHE A 169 -6.00 5.63 1.44
C PHE A 169 -7.09 5.34 2.46
N TYR A 170 -6.84 4.33 3.28
CA TYR A 170 -7.58 4.03 4.49
C TYR A 170 -6.74 4.58 5.64
N LEU A 171 -7.32 5.52 6.39
CA LEU A 171 -6.60 6.31 7.38
C LEU A 171 -7.23 6.14 8.75
N ARG A 172 -6.42 5.87 9.77
CA ARG A 172 -6.77 5.93 11.19
C ARG A 172 -5.75 6.80 11.90
N GLY A 173 -6.20 7.74 12.72
CA GLY A 173 -5.30 8.65 13.46
C GLY A 173 -4.45 9.57 12.59
N LEU A 174 -4.77 9.71 11.28
CA LEU A 174 -4.02 10.51 10.31
C LEU A 174 -4.98 11.34 9.44
N PRO A 175 -4.61 12.59 9.09
CA PRO A 175 -5.42 13.42 8.21
C PRO A 175 -5.34 12.97 6.74
N PRO A 176 -6.41 13.19 5.93
CA PRO A 176 -6.34 13.15 4.48
C PRO A 176 -5.19 14.02 3.95
N LEU A 177 -4.45 13.53 2.95
CA LEU A 177 -3.34 14.27 2.33
C LEU A 177 -3.86 15.50 1.59
N THR A 178 -3.18 16.62 1.82
CA THR A 178 -3.32 17.84 1.05
C THR A 178 -2.36 17.81 -0.12
N GLU A 179 -2.81 18.28 -1.26
CA GLU A 179 -2.03 18.35 -2.49
C GLU A 179 -0.90 19.38 -2.36
N THR A 180 0.28 19.05 -2.87
CA THR A 180 1.49 19.88 -2.66
C THR A 180 2.04 20.50 -3.94
N ASP A 181 1.77 19.90 -5.10
CA ASP A 181 2.29 20.36 -6.40
C ASP A 181 1.38 19.87 -7.53
N ARG A 182 0.17 20.44 -7.63
CA ARG A 182 -0.81 19.98 -8.63
C ARG A 182 -0.37 20.35 -10.04
N LEU A 183 -0.27 19.34 -10.90
CA LEU A 183 -0.07 19.49 -12.35
C LEU A 183 -1.39 19.48 -13.11
N ASP A 184 -1.43 20.11 -14.29
CA ASP A 184 -2.55 19.97 -15.21
C ASP A 184 -2.42 18.67 -16.03
N PRO A 185 -3.37 17.72 -15.91
CA PRO A 185 -3.29 16.47 -16.65
C PRO A 185 -3.57 16.66 -18.15
N PRO A 186 -2.84 15.98 -19.04
CA PRO A 186 -3.07 16.05 -20.49
C PRO A 186 -4.45 15.48 -20.86
N LYS A 187 -5.04 16.01 -21.94
CA LYS A 187 -6.34 15.55 -22.44
C LYS A 187 -6.30 14.05 -22.81
N PRO A 188 -7.37 13.27 -22.50
CA PRO A 188 -7.47 11.87 -22.92
C PRO A 188 -7.24 11.69 -24.42
N GLY A 189 -6.56 10.59 -24.79
CA GLY A 189 -6.26 10.23 -26.18
C GLY A 189 -4.96 10.84 -26.74
N THR A 190 -4.43 11.91 -26.15
CA THR A 190 -3.15 12.50 -26.56
C THR A 190 -1.96 11.60 -26.26
N ASP A 191 -0.84 11.78 -26.97
CA ASP A 191 0.39 11.03 -26.70
C ASP A 191 0.97 11.33 -25.33
N GLU A 192 0.80 12.55 -24.83
CA GLU A 192 1.19 12.89 -23.46
C GLU A 192 0.34 12.14 -22.42
N HIS A 193 -0.99 12.04 -22.62
CA HIS A 193 -1.83 11.23 -21.75
C HIS A 193 -1.42 9.75 -21.76
N LYS A 194 -0.99 9.22 -22.91
CA LYS A 194 -0.45 7.85 -23.01
C LYS A 194 0.83 7.70 -22.18
N LYS A 195 1.71 8.71 -22.16
CA LYS A 195 2.94 8.72 -21.34
C LYS A 195 2.60 8.73 -19.84
N TRP A 196 1.63 9.54 -19.41
CA TRP A 196 1.20 9.57 -18.00
C TRP A 196 0.47 8.28 -17.58
N SER A 197 -0.14 7.56 -18.53
CA SER A 197 -0.82 6.28 -18.30
C SER A 197 0.13 5.07 -18.21
N ILE A 198 1.41 5.27 -17.87
CA ILE A 198 2.47 4.25 -17.91
C ILE A 198 2.12 3.00 -17.09
N VAL A 199 1.47 3.15 -15.93
CA VAL A 199 1.08 2.01 -15.07
C VAL A 199 0.09 1.08 -15.77
N HIS A 200 -0.83 1.62 -16.56
CA HIS A 200 -1.80 0.84 -17.32
C HIS A 200 -1.19 0.29 -18.62
N ARG A 201 -0.25 1.03 -19.21
CA ARG A 201 0.39 0.71 -20.49
C ARG A 201 1.67 -0.13 -20.39
N ALA A 202 2.15 -0.40 -19.17
CA ALA A 202 3.33 -1.22 -18.96
C ALA A 202 3.19 -2.59 -19.62
N SER A 203 4.12 -2.92 -20.52
CA SER A 203 4.14 -4.19 -21.27
C SER A 203 4.25 -5.38 -20.33
N PRO A 204 3.66 -6.55 -20.67
CA PRO A 204 3.83 -7.78 -19.91
C PRO A 204 5.31 -8.18 -19.83
N ARG A 205 5.90 -8.10 -18.63
CA ARG A 205 7.27 -8.51 -18.31
C ARG A 205 7.32 -9.02 -16.85
N PRO A 206 8.29 -9.87 -16.47
CA PRO A 206 8.38 -10.43 -15.11
C PRO A 206 8.43 -9.37 -14.00
N ASP A 207 9.06 -8.23 -14.26
CA ASP A 207 9.25 -7.09 -13.35
C ASP A 207 8.11 -6.05 -13.42
N ARG A 208 7.11 -6.25 -14.28
CA ARG A 208 6.00 -5.31 -14.50
C ARG A 208 5.27 -4.95 -13.22
N TRP A 209 5.07 -5.92 -12.34
CA TRP A 209 4.35 -5.69 -11.08
C TRP A 209 5.13 -4.69 -10.20
N ARG A 210 6.45 -4.85 -10.10
CA ARG A 210 7.37 -3.99 -9.34
C ARG A 210 7.40 -2.56 -9.87
N LEU A 211 7.38 -2.38 -11.19
CA LEU A 211 7.31 -1.04 -11.80
C LEU A 211 5.98 -0.34 -11.51
N ARG A 212 4.88 -1.10 -11.49
CA ARG A 212 3.54 -0.57 -11.27
C ARG A 212 3.25 -0.31 -9.79
N SER A 213 3.93 -1.01 -8.89
CA SER A 213 3.86 -0.83 -7.44
C SER A 213 4.87 0.18 -6.90
N ARG A 214 5.56 0.97 -7.72
CA ARG A 214 6.42 2.03 -7.16
C ARG A 214 5.57 3.19 -6.63
N THR A 215 5.86 3.68 -5.42
CA THR A 215 5.34 4.99 -4.94
C THR A 215 6.08 6.10 -5.65
N TYR A 216 5.38 7.19 -5.98
CA TYR A 216 6.01 8.34 -6.60
C TYR A 216 6.65 9.27 -5.55
N PRO A 217 7.79 9.94 -5.84
CA PRO A 217 8.49 10.74 -4.84
C PRO A 217 7.67 11.87 -4.22
N GLY A 218 6.83 12.55 -5.00
CA GLY A 218 6.11 13.73 -4.49
C GLY A 218 5.00 13.35 -3.51
N ILE A 219 4.23 12.30 -3.81
CA ILE A 219 3.25 11.78 -2.84
C ILE A 219 3.94 11.20 -1.61
N ALA A 220 5.10 10.54 -1.74
CA ALA A 220 5.87 10.06 -0.61
C ALA A 220 6.39 11.19 0.28
N GLY A 221 6.83 12.30 -0.31
CA GLY A 221 7.21 13.52 0.42
C GLY A 221 6.03 14.11 1.18
N ALA A 222 4.86 14.22 0.54
CA ALA A 222 3.64 14.70 1.20
C ALA A 222 3.19 13.80 2.36
N MET A 223 3.31 12.47 2.21
CA MET A 223 3.07 11.52 3.30
C MET A 223 3.99 11.78 4.49
N ALA A 224 5.30 11.86 4.24
CA ALA A 224 6.29 12.02 5.29
C ALA A 224 6.11 13.34 6.05
N ASP A 225 5.96 14.45 5.32
CA ASP A 225 5.80 15.78 5.89
C ASP A 225 4.48 15.89 6.67
N GLN A 226 3.35 15.58 6.02
CA GLN A 226 2.05 15.82 6.63
C GLN A 226 1.70 14.79 7.70
N TRP A 227 1.90 13.49 7.44
CA TRP A 227 1.57 12.47 8.44
C TRP A 227 2.60 12.44 9.57
N GLY A 228 3.88 12.67 9.29
CA GLY A 228 4.91 12.85 10.30
C GLY A 228 4.60 14.05 11.20
N GLY A 229 4.32 15.23 10.62
CA GLY A 229 3.97 16.42 11.38
C GLY A 229 2.70 16.25 12.23
N ALA A 230 1.66 15.63 11.68
CA ALA A 230 0.42 15.35 12.42
C ALA A 230 0.65 14.38 13.59
N ALA A 231 1.45 13.33 13.38
CA ALA A 231 1.78 12.36 14.41
C ALA A 231 2.59 12.98 15.55
N LEU A 232 3.59 13.81 15.24
CA LEU A 232 4.37 14.57 16.22
C LEU A 232 3.50 15.51 17.05
N SER A 233 2.59 16.24 16.39
CA SER A 233 1.69 17.18 17.04
C SER A 233 0.76 16.45 18.02
N ALA A 234 0.24 15.29 17.61
CA ALA A 234 -0.59 14.45 18.47
C ALA A 234 0.17 13.87 19.67
N ALA A 235 1.43 13.46 19.48
CA ALA A 235 2.27 12.94 20.57
C ALA A 235 2.61 14.02 21.60
N ALA A 236 2.94 15.24 21.15
CA ALA A 236 3.20 16.37 22.04
C ALA A 236 1.97 16.72 22.90
N ALA A 237 0.78 16.79 22.28
CA ALA A 237 -0.46 17.06 23.00
C ALA A 237 -0.80 16.02 24.06
N LEU A 238 -0.45 14.74 23.85
CA LEU A 238 -0.66 13.69 24.84
C LEU A 238 0.27 13.85 26.06
N ASN A 239 1.53 14.22 25.83
CA ASN A 239 2.49 14.46 26.90
C ASN A 239 2.06 15.65 27.77
N ASP A 240 1.60 16.74 27.16
CA ASP A 240 1.11 17.92 27.90
C ASP A 240 -0.07 17.55 28.82
N VAL A 241 -0.99 16.68 28.35
CA VAL A 241 -2.12 16.20 29.17
C VAL A 241 -1.65 15.34 30.33
N LEU A 242 -0.64 14.49 30.13
CA LEU A 242 -0.10 13.62 31.18
C LEU A 242 0.66 14.42 32.24
N GLU A 243 1.42 15.45 31.85
CA GLU A 243 2.12 16.34 32.79
C GLU A 243 1.16 17.17 33.65
N VAL A 244 0.01 17.59 33.10
CA VAL A 244 -1.01 18.33 33.87
C VAL A 244 -1.79 17.41 34.82
N ALA A 245 -1.83 16.09 34.55
CA ALA A 245 -2.53 15.10 35.36
C ALA A 245 -1.68 14.48 36.49
N SER A 246 -0.37 14.72 36.50
CA SER A 246 0.60 14.27 37.52
C SER A 246 0.87 15.31 38.59
#